data_AF-A0A183LCZ5-F1
#
_entry.id   AF-A0A183LCZ5-F1
#
_cell.length_a   1.000
_cell.length_b   1.000
_cell.length_c   1.000
_cell.angle_alpha   90.00
_cell.angle_beta   90.00
_cell.angle_gamma   90.00
#
_symmetry.space_group_name_H-M   'P 1'
#
loop_
_entity.id
_entity.type
_entity.pdbx_description
1 polymer ?
#
loop_
_entity_poly.entity_id
_entity_poly.type
_entity_poly.pdbx_seq_one_letter_code
_entity_poly.pdbx_strand_id
1 'polypeptide(L)'
;NILKQFSHALDSVKKDVVRCDRNNCVYSKFDSHGDRNLATIERILLTYVWEYLDDEYTQGMCDIVAPLLALKLEHSIPSTIDTNNQSSMITNENSIELFNEIEISTYILFKYLMENHLKKLFTKETATYYMDQKFDHIKSLIQILDPELIGHLQKFSDFTHFYFCYRWFLLYFKRGQLVTM
;
A
#
# COMPACT_ATOMS: atom_id res chain seq x y z
N ASN A 1 -6.70 -19.05 19.46
CA ASN A 1 -7.46 -18.04 20.25
C ASN A 1 -7.52 -16.78 19.41
N ILE A 2 -8.70 -16.47 18.86
CA ILE A 2 -8.97 -15.37 17.92
C ILE A 2 -8.46 -14.03 18.46
N LEU A 3 -8.67 -13.75 19.75
CA LEU A 3 -8.24 -12.49 20.37
C LEU A 3 -6.72 -12.31 20.34
N LYS A 4 -5.96 -13.39 20.53
CA LYS A 4 -4.49 -13.34 20.50
C LYS A 4 -3.98 -13.07 19.08
N GLN A 5 -4.60 -13.69 18.08
CA GLN A 5 -4.25 -13.50 16.67
C GLN A 5 -4.55 -12.06 16.22
N PHE A 6 -5.74 -11.55 16.55
CA PHE A 6 -6.10 -10.18 16.24
C PHE A 6 -5.23 -9.16 16.98
N SER A 7 -4.89 -9.41 18.26
CA SER A 7 -3.97 -8.56 19.02
C SER A 7 -2.60 -8.45 18.34
N HIS A 8 -2.05 -9.55 17.82
CA HIS A 8 -0.79 -9.52 17.09
C HIS A 8 -0.90 -8.72 15.78
N ALA A 9 -2.00 -8.87 15.06
CA ALA A 9 -2.24 -8.10 13.85
C ALA A 9 -2.41 -6.60 14.14
N LEU A 10 -3.11 -6.24 15.21
CA LEU A 10 -3.25 -4.86 15.69
C LEU A 10 -1.90 -4.19 15.93
N ASP A 11 -1.01 -4.86 16.66
CA ASP A 11 0.35 -4.34 16.93
C ASP A 11 1.17 -4.18 15.66
N SER A 12 1.03 -5.11 14.72
CA SER A 12 1.73 -5.10 13.44
C SER A 12 1.26 -3.95 12.54
N VAL A 13 -0.07 -3.76 12.43
CA VAL A 13 -0.68 -2.66 11.68
C VAL A 13 -0.22 -1.31 12.24
N LYS A 14 -0.29 -1.12 13.57
CA LYS A 14 0.13 0.15 14.20
C LYS A 14 1.58 0.50 13.91
N LYS A 15 2.48 -0.47 14.02
CA LYS A 15 3.92 -0.27 13.71
C LYS A 15 4.13 0.11 12.25
N ASP A 16 3.37 -0.47 11.33
CA ASP A 16 3.49 -0.22 9.90
C ASP A 16 2.89 1.11 9.46
N VAL A 17 1.73 1.48 9.99
CA VAL A 17 1.04 2.74 9.65
C VAL A 17 1.86 3.96 10.09
N VAL A 18 2.51 3.91 11.25
CA VAL A 18 3.34 5.03 11.77
C VAL A 18 4.55 5.36 10.86
N ARG A 19 4.98 4.41 10.02
CA ARG A 19 6.06 4.61 9.05
C ARG A 19 5.57 4.72 7.60
N CYS A 20 4.26 4.58 7.37
CA CYS A 20 3.69 4.56 6.05
C CYS A 20 3.82 5.92 5.36
N ASP A 21 4.42 5.91 4.18
CA ASP A 21 4.47 6.98 3.17
C ASP A 21 4.73 8.40 3.68
N ARG A 22 5.60 8.55 4.69
CA ARG A 22 5.87 9.83 5.37
C ARG A 22 6.54 10.90 4.52
N ASN A 23 7.01 10.55 3.33
CA ASN A 23 7.56 11.50 2.38
C ASN A 23 6.47 12.14 1.50
N ASN A 24 5.24 11.65 1.56
CA ASN A 24 4.08 12.21 0.87
C ASN A 24 3.37 13.23 1.77
N CYS A 25 3.02 14.40 1.23
CA CYS A 25 2.33 15.47 1.96
C CYS A 25 0.99 15.02 2.56
N VAL A 26 0.29 14.06 1.94
CA VAL A 26 -0.96 13.47 2.45
C VAL A 26 -0.78 12.81 3.81
N TYR A 27 0.43 12.36 4.14
CA TYR A 27 0.79 11.65 5.37
C TYR A 27 1.90 12.36 6.15
N SER A 28 1.98 13.69 6.00
CA SER A 28 2.92 14.56 6.69
C SER A 28 2.84 14.39 8.21
N LYS A 29 4.00 14.46 8.88
CA LYS A 29 4.09 14.44 10.35
C LYS A 29 3.88 15.83 10.98
N PHE A 30 3.79 16.86 10.16
CA PHE A 30 3.83 18.25 10.60
C PHE A 30 2.45 18.90 10.61
N ASP A 31 1.39 18.15 10.29
CA ASP A 31 0.02 18.62 10.29
C ASP A 31 -0.96 17.56 10.80
N SER A 32 -2.13 18.03 11.25
CA SER A 32 -3.20 17.18 11.79
C SER A 32 -3.90 16.34 10.73
N HIS A 33 -3.82 16.71 9.45
CA HIS A 33 -4.45 15.95 8.38
C HIS A 33 -3.72 14.64 8.11
N GLY A 34 -2.38 14.64 8.17
CA GLY A 34 -1.57 13.44 8.08
C GLY A 34 -1.93 12.41 9.13
N ASP A 35 -1.97 12.79 10.40
CA ASP A 35 -2.36 11.89 11.50
C ASP A 35 -3.77 11.32 11.33
N ARG A 36 -4.73 12.16 10.89
CA ARG A 36 -6.09 11.70 10.56
C ARG A 36 -6.09 10.69 9.43
N ASN A 37 -5.36 10.94 8.35
CA ASN A 37 -5.31 10.05 7.18
C ASN A 37 -4.65 8.71 7.54
N LEU A 38 -3.65 8.71 8.42
CA LEU A 38 -3.03 7.50 8.93
C LEU A 38 -3.97 6.69 9.83
N ALA A 39 -4.75 7.36 10.68
CA ALA A 39 -5.80 6.70 11.45
C ALA A 39 -6.84 6.05 10.52
N THR A 40 -7.15 6.67 9.39
CA THR A 40 -8.01 6.06 8.35
C THR A 40 -7.38 4.82 7.74
N ILE A 41 -6.09 4.83 7.41
CA ILE A 41 -5.38 3.62 6.95
C ILE A 41 -5.44 2.52 8.01
N GLU A 42 -5.21 2.84 9.29
CA GLU A 42 -5.30 1.87 10.38
C GLU A 42 -6.69 1.22 10.44
N ARG A 43 -7.77 2.00 10.38
CA ARG A 43 -9.14 1.47 10.38
C ARG A 43 -9.44 0.57 9.18
N ILE A 44 -9.01 0.97 7.98
CA ILE A 44 -9.18 0.18 6.76
C ILE A 44 -8.47 -1.17 6.89
N LEU A 45 -7.21 -1.17 7.35
CA LEU A 45 -6.42 -2.39 7.51
C LEU A 45 -7.00 -3.30 8.59
N LEU A 46 -7.41 -2.75 9.74
CA LEU A 46 -8.00 -3.55 10.81
C LEU A 46 -9.34 -4.15 10.42
N THR A 47 -10.16 -3.41 9.67
CA THR A 47 -11.41 -3.92 9.10
C THR A 47 -11.14 -5.09 8.16
N TYR A 48 -10.16 -4.96 7.25
CA TYR A 48 -9.78 -6.04 6.35
C TYR A 48 -9.26 -7.26 7.11
N VAL A 49 -8.31 -7.07 8.03
CA VAL A 49 -7.73 -8.16 8.82
C VAL A 49 -8.80 -8.88 9.65
N TRP A 50 -9.79 -8.17 10.16
CA TRP A 50 -10.90 -8.79 10.87
C TRP A 50 -11.75 -9.69 9.96
N GLU A 51 -12.00 -9.26 8.72
CA GLU A 51 -12.72 -10.05 7.71
C GLU A 51 -11.90 -11.26 7.21
N TYR A 52 -10.58 -11.12 7.13
CA TYR A 52 -9.64 -12.13 6.59
C TYR A 52 -8.64 -12.60 7.64
N LEU A 53 -9.13 -12.93 8.85
CA LEU A 53 -8.24 -13.22 9.99
C LEU A 53 -7.28 -14.39 9.72
N ASP A 54 -7.72 -15.39 8.96
CA ASP A 54 -6.92 -16.56 8.57
C ASP A 54 -5.75 -16.20 7.62
N ASP A 55 -5.89 -15.14 6.83
CA ASP A 55 -4.81 -14.66 5.95
C ASP A 55 -3.80 -13.75 6.70
N GLU A 56 -4.14 -13.32 7.91
CA GLU A 56 -3.39 -12.39 8.77
C GLU A 56 -3.02 -11.04 8.11
N TYR A 57 -2.39 -10.15 8.87
CA TYR A 57 -1.76 -8.94 8.33
C TYR A 57 -0.35 -9.27 7.86
N THR A 58 -0.06 -8.97 6.59
CA THR A 58 1.29 -9.07 6.03
C THR A 58 1.91 -7.67 5.86
N GLN A 59 3.15 -7.53 6.33
CA GLN A 59 3.91 -6.28 6.23
C GLN A 59 3.93 -5.77 4.78
N GLY A 60 3.54 -4.51 4.60
CA GLY A 60 3.45 -3.87 3.28
C GLY A 60 2.03 -3.66 2.76
N MET A 61 1.00 -4.25 3.38
CA MET A 61 -0.40 -3.95 3.02
C MET A 61 -0.73 -2.45 3.19
N CYS A 62 -0.14 -1.77 4.18
CA CYS A 62 -0.27 -0.30 4.32
C CYS A 62 0.27 0.48 3.11
N ASP A 63 1.33 -0.02 2.45
CA ASP A 63 1.90 0.62 1.26
C ASP A 63 0.97 0.51 0.04
N ILE A 64 0.01 -0.43 0.05
CA ILE A 64 -1.06 -0.57 -0.95
C ILE A 64 -2.24 0.35 -0.63
N VAL A 65 -2.66 0.46 0.64
CA VAL A 65 -3.79 1.33 1.02
C VAL A 65 -3.46 2.81 0.86
N ALA A 66 -2.25 3.24 1.23
CA ALA A 66 -1.84 4.64 1.20
C ALA A 66 -2.04 5.35 -0.15
N PRO A 67 -1.61 4.82 -1.31
CA PRO A 67 -1.86 5.49 -2.59
C PRO A 67 -3.35 5.52 -2.96
N LEU A 68 -4.13 4.49 -2.59
CA LEU A 68 -5.57 4.46 -2.86
C LEU A 68 -6.30 5.57 -2.09
N LEU A 69 -5.98 5.72 -0.80
CA LEU A 69 -6.56 6.78 0.02
C LEU A 69 -6.12 8.16 -0.46
N ALA A 70 -4.84 8.34 -0.81
CA ALA A 70 -4.34 9.61 -1.34
C ALA A 70 -5.06 10.02 -2.62
N LEU A 71 -5.25 9.07 -3.56
CA LEU A 71 -6.01 9.30 -4.78
C LEU A 71 -7.46 9.67 -4.47
N LYS A 72 -8.13 8.96 -3.56
CA LYS A 72 -9.52 9.29 -3.19
C LYS A 72 -9.64 10.68 -2.57
N LEU A 73 -8.71 11.05 -1.70
CA LEU A 73 -8.66 12.39 -1.09
C LEU A 73 -8.45 13.48 -2.14
N GLU A 74 -7.52 13.29 -3.07
CA GLU A 74 -7.24 14.25 -4.16
C GLU A 74 -8.44 14.47 -5.08
N HIS A 75 -9.15 13.41 -5.46
CA HIS A 75 -10.32 13.53 -6.35
C HIS A 75 -11.55 14.11 -5.64
N SER A 76 -11.69 13.87 -4.33
CA SER A 76 -12.85 14.30 -3.55
C SER A 76 -12.66 15.65 -2.86
N ILE A 77 -11.42 16.11 -2.69
CA ILE A 77 -11.07 17.41 -2.10
C ILE A 77 -10.34 18.20 -3.20
N PRO A 78 -11.05 18.97 -4.04
CA PRO A 78 -10.43 19.78 -5.06
C PRO A 78 -9.38 20.72 -4.45
N SER A 79 -8.20 20.77 -5.06
CA SER A 79 -7.18 21.77 -4.76
C SER A 79 -7.60 23.15 -5.29
N THR A 80 -8.67 23.71 -4.74
CA THR A 80 -9.10 25.12 -4.96
C THR A 80 -10.05 25.52 -3.83
N ILE A 81 -9.46 25.83 -2.67
CA ILE A 81 -9.89 27.05 -1.98
C ILE A 81 -9.28 28.19 -2.83
N ASP A 82 -9.96 28.56 -3.91
CA ASP A 82 -9.75 29.88 -4.50
C ASP A 82 -10.21 30.87 -3.44
N THR A 83 -9.25 31.65 -2.94
CA THR A 83 -9.35 32.51 -1.75
C THR A 83 -10.40 33.61 -1.81
N ASN A 84 -11.32 33.64 -2.77
CA ASN A 84 -12.33 34.70 -2.85
C ASN A 84 -13.68 34.12 -3.30
N ASN A 85 -14.64 34.14 -2.37
CA ASN A 85 -16.08 33.86 -2.54
C ASN A 85 -16.54 32.40 -2.49
N GLN A 86 -16.54 31.82 -1.29
CA GLN A 86 -17.73 31.13 -0.77
C GLN A 86 -17.61 30.92 0.75
N SER A 87 -18.00 31.95 1.49
CA SER A 87 -18.51 31.75 2.85
C SER A 87 -19.89 31.11 2.73
N SER A 88 -19.94 29.78 2.55
CA SER A 88 -21.13 28.98 2.81
C SER A 88 -20.71 27.73 3.55
N MET A 89 -21.09 27.69 4.82
CA MET A 89 -20.93 26.60 5.79
C MET A 89 -20.83 25.21 5.16
N ILE A 90 -19.64 24.62 5.18
CA ILE A 90 -19.53 23.16 5.29
C ILE A 90 -19.97 22.87 6.73
N THR A 91 -21.19 22.38 6.92
CA THR A 91 -21.60 21.86 8.22
C THR A 91 -20.66 20.71 8.59
N ASN A 92 -20.30 20.59 9.87
CA ASN A 92 -19.42 19.52 10.35
C ASN A 92 -19.89 18.13 9.86
N GLU A 93 -21.21 17.92 9.80
CA GLU A 93 -21.86 16.70 9.31
C GLU A 93 -21.50 16.35 7.86
N ASN A 94 -21.59 17.30 6.92
CA ASN A 94 -21.28 17.04 5.51
C ASN A 94 -19.79 16.67 5.31
N SER A 95 -18.90 17.25 6.12
CA SER A 95 -17.48 16.92 6.07
C SER A 95 -17.19 15.51 6.58
N ILE A 96 -17.88 15.09 7.66
CA ILE A 96 -17.73 13.75 8.23
C ILE A 96 -18.24 12.70 7.25
N GLU A 97 -19.41 12.93 6.64
CA GLU A 97 -19.98 12.01 5.65
C GLU A 97 -19.03 11.81 4.46
N LEU A 98 -18.43 12.90 3.95
CA LEU A 98 -17.42 12.80 2.88
C LEU A 98 -16.22 11.94 3.27
N PHE A 99 -15.65 12.13 4.46
CA PHE A 99 -14.51 11.32 4.92
C PHE A 99 -14.88 9.85 5.12
N ASN A 100 -16.10 9.56 5.58
CA ASN A 100 -16.61 8.21 5.70
C ASN A 100 -16.74 7.55 4.32
N GLU A 101 -17.30 8.25 3.32
CA GLU A 101 -17.39 7.76 1.94
C GLU A 101 -16.02 7.50 1.31
N ILE A 102 -15.04 8.37 1.59
CA ILE A 102 -13.65 8.17 1.17
C ILE A 102 -13.06 6.91 1.82
N GLU A 103 -13.25 6.72 3.12
CA GLU A 103 -12.77 5.53 3.84
C GLU A 103 -13.40 4.24 3.29
N ILE A 104 -14.72 4.20 3.15
CA ILE A 104 -15.47 3.05 2.64
C ILE A 104 -15.05 2.72 1.21
N SER A 105 -15.00 3.72 0.32
CA SER A 105 -14.63 3.49 -1.07
C SER A 105 -13.16 3.05 -1.21
N THR A 106 -12.27 3.55 -0.35
CA THR A 106 -10.88 3.09 -0.28
C THR A 106 -10.81 1.63 0.19
N TYR A 107 -11.59 1.27 1.22
CA TYR A 107 -11.69 -0.10 1.72
C TYR A 107 -12.14 -1.07 0.63
N ILE A 108 -13.22 -0.75 -0.08
CA ILE A 108 -13.76 -1.58 -1.16
C ILE A 108 -12.71 -1.80 -2.26
N LEU A 109 -12.02 -0.75 -2.66
CA LEU A 109 -10.97 -0.84 -3.69
C LEU A 109 -9.78 -1.67 -3.21
N PHE A 110 -9.33 -1.44 -1.98
CA PHE A 110 -8.25 -2.23 -1.37
C PHE A 110 -8.62 -3.71 -1.30
N LYS A 111 -9.80 -4.03 -0.78
CA LYS A 111 -10.34 -5.40 -0.70
C LYS A 111 -10.35 -6.06 -2.07
N TYR A 112 -10.90 -5.38 -3.07
CA TYR A 112 -10.94 -5.88 -4.44
C TYR A 112 -9.55 -6.21 -4.99
N LEU A 113 -8.57 -5.31 -4.80
CA LEU A 113 -7.19 -5.54 -5.23
C LEU A 113 -6.54 -6.73 -4.51
N MET A 114 -6.77 -6.83 -3.20
CA MET A 114 -6.30 -7.97 -2.41
C MET A 114 -6.87 -9.28 -2.94
N GLU A 115 -8.18 -9.41 -3.03
CA GLU A 115 -8.82 -10.68 -3.43
C GLU A 115 -8.47 -11.12 -4.86
N ASN A 116 -8.42 -10.18 -5.81
CA ASN A 116 -8.31 -10.52 -7.23
C ASN A 116 -6.87 -10.58 -7.74
N HIS A 117 -5.95 -9.84 -7.11
CA HIS A 117 -4.61 -9.65 -7.67
C HIS A 117 -3.48 -9.94 -6.69
N LEU A 118 -3.65 -9.61 -5.41
CA LEU A 118 -2.53 -9.57 -4.46
C LEU A 118 -2.54 -10.68 -3.40
N LYS A 119 -3.67 -11.31 -3.10
CA LYS A 119 -3.81 -12.27 -1.98
C LYS A 119 -2.68 -13.31 -1.98
N LYS A 120 -2.43 -13.92 -3.13
CA LYS A 120 -1.39 -14.93 -3.34
C LYS A 120 0.05 -14.45 -3.05
N LEU A 121 0.31 -13.14 -3.15
CA LEU A 121 1.62 -12.53 -2.84
C LEU A 121 1.76 -12.18 -1.36
N PHE A 122 0.65 -12.04 -0.63
CA PHE A 122 0.63 -11.66 0.78
C PHE A 122 0.29 -12.84 1.72
N THR A 123 -0.28 -13.93 1.21
CA THR A 123 -0.55 -15.17 1.96
C THR A 123 0.73 -15.99 2.10
N LYS A 124 1.15 -16.24 3.35
CA LYS A 124 2.43 -16.87 3.72
C LYS A 124 2.71 -18.19 3.00
N GLU A 125 1.70 -19.03 2.83
CA GLU A 125 1.80 -20.37 2.23
C GLU A 125 2.12 -20.29 0.74
N THR A 126 1.69 -19.22 0.07
CA THR A 126 1.76 -19.07 -1.39
C THR A 126 2.75 -18.01 -1.84
N ALA A 127 3.09 -17.04 -0.99
CA ALA A 127 3.87 -15.86 -1.34
C ALA A 127 5.22 -16.20 -1.97
N THR A 128 5.99 -17.12 -1.38
CA THR A 128 7.30 -17.54 -1.91
C THR A 128 7.18 -18.09 -3.32
N TYR A 129 6.26 -19.03 -3.53
CA TYR A 129 6.06 -19.66 -4.84
C TYR A 129 5.66 -18.66 -5.93
N TYR A 130 4.72 -17.76 -5.63
CA TYR A 130 4.30 -16.75 -6.62
C TYR A 130 5.37 -15.70 -6.87
N MET A 131 6.17 -15.32 -5.87
CA MET A 131 7.30 -14.41 -6.05
C MET A 131 8.41 -15.04 -6.89
N ASP A 132 8.73 -16.31 -6.66
CA ASP A 132 9.70 -17.05 -7.48
C ASP A 132 9.26 -17.10 -8.95
N GLN A 133 7.97 -17.33 -9.23
CA GLN A 133 7.46 -17.22 -10.59
C GLN A 133 7.64 -15.82 -11.19
N LYS A 134 7.46 -14.73 -10.41
CA LYS A 134 7.72 -13.37 -10.90
C LYS A 134 9.20 -13.15 -11.21
N PHE A 135 10.10 -13.74 -10.43
CA PHE A 135 11.53 -13.71 -10.68
C PHE A 135 11.93 -14.48 -11.94
N ASP A 136 11.34 -15.65 -12.17
CA ASP A 136 11.59 -16.42 -13.39
C ASP A 136 11.11 -15.70 -14.65
N HIS A 137 9.95 -15.02 -14.57
CA HIS A 137 9.45 -14.22 -15.68
C HIS A 137 10.38 -13.03 -16.00
N ILE A 138 10.81 -12.26 -15.01
CA ILE A 138 11.71 -11.11 -15.27
C ILE A 138 13.09 -11.56 -15.73
N LYS A 139 13.60 -12.68 -15.21
CA LYS A 139 14.84 -13.29 -15.67
C LYS A 139 14.76 -13.68 -17.14
N SER A 140 13.65 -14.31 -17.54
CA SER A 140 13.39 -14.68 -18.94
C SER A 140 13.30 -13.46 -19.86
N LEU A 141 12.65 -12.38 -19.40
CA LEU A 141 12.59 -11.12 -20.16
C LEU A 141 13.96 -10.48 -20.31
N ILE A 142 14.74 -10.36 -19.24
CA ILE A 142 16.09 -9.75 -19.29
C ILE A 142 17.03 -10.58 -20.17
N GLN A 143 16.92 -11.91 -20.15
CA GLN A 143 17.70 -12.77 -21.05
C GLN A 143 17.49 -12.44 -22.53
N ILE A 144 16.29 -12.01 -22.91
CA ILE A 144 15.96 -11.64 -24.29
C ILE A 144 16.34 -10.19 -24.57
N LEU A 145 16.04 -9.29 -23.63
CA LEU A 145 16.19 -7.84 -23.81
C LEU A 145 17.65 -7.38 -23.67
N ASP A 146 18.41 -7.96 -22.74
CA ASP A 146 19.80 -7.59 -22.44
C ASP A 146 20.63 -8.82 -21.99
N PRO A 147 21.17 -9.57 -22.97
CA PRO A 147 22.03 -10.73 -22.69
C PRO A 147 23.34 -10.38 -21.97
N GLU A 148 23.83 -9.14 -22.11
CA GLU A 148 25.06 -8.72 -21.45
C GLU A 148 24.84 -8.51 -19.95
N LEU A 149 23.72 -7.86 -19.60
CA LEU A 149 23.31 -7.68 -18.21
C LEU A 149 23.09 -9.01 -17.50
N ILE A 150 22.38 -9.97 -18.11
CA ILE A 150 22.19 -11.28 -17.46
C ILE A 150 23.52 -12.02 -17.30
N GLY A 151 24.41 -11.94 -18.29
CA GLY A 151 25.75 -12.53 -18.21
C GLY A 151 26.59 -11.89 -17.11
N HIS A 152 26.43 -10.57 -16.88
CA HIS A 152 27.07 -9.88 -15.78
C HIS A 152 26.50 -10.32 -14.42
N LEU A 153 25.17 -10.37 -14.27
CA LEU A 153 24.52 -10.80 -13.02
C LEU A 153 24.87 -12.26 -12.67
N GLN A 154 25.02 -13.14 -13.66
CA GLN A 154 25.40 -14.54 -13.46
C GLN A 154 26.83 -14.72 -12.94
N LYS A 155 27.73 -13.76 -13.17
CA LYS A 155 29.09 -13.80 -12.61
C LYS A 155 29.10 -13.62 -11.08
N PHE A 156 28.04 -13.07 -10.52
CA PHE A 156 27.87 -12.82 -9.09
C PHE A 156 26.72 -13.69 -8.57
N SER A 157 27.05 -14.78 -7.85
CA SER A 157 26.07 -15.77 -7.36
C SER A 157 24.84 -15.16 -6.70
N ASP A 158 25.04 -14.08 -5.96
CA ASP A 158 24.03 -13.48 -5.08
C ASP A 158 22.91 -12.77 -5.85
N PHE A 159 23.13 -12.39 -7.11
CA PHE A 159 22.12 -11.69 -7.93
C PHE A 159 21.32 -12.62 -8.86
N THR A 160 21.67 -13.90 -8.94
CA THR A 160 21.05 -14.87 -9.85
C THR A 160 19.58 -15.20 -9.54
N HIS A 161 19.17 -14.93 -8.30
CA HIS A 161 17.82 -15.13 -7.79
C HIS A 161 16.94 -13.87 -7.85
N PHE A 162 17.46 -12.72 -8.32
CA PHE A 162 16.69 -11.49 -8.51
C PHE A 162 15.96 -10.95 -7.25
N TYR A 163 16.42 -11.33 -6.04
CA TYR A 163 15.82 -10.85 -4.78
C TYR A 163 15.82 -9.32 -4.64
N PHE A 164 16.68 -8.61 -5.35
CA PHE A 164 16.64 -7.15 -5.41
C PHE A 164 15.31 -6.60 -5.99
N CYS A 165 14.59 -7.37 -6.81
CA CYS A 165 13.27 -7.04 -7.35
C CYS A 165 12.12 -7.38 -6.39
N TYR A 166 12.37 -8.03 -5.25
CA TYR A 166 11.31 -8.53 -4.35
C TYR A 166 10.31 -7.42 -3.95
N ARG A 167 10.84 -6.26 -3.57
CA ARG A 167 10.05 -5.09 -3.16
C ARG A 167 9.28 -4.46 -4.32
N TRP A 168 9.75 -4.62 -5.56
CA TRP A 168 9.06 -4.10 -6.74
C TRP A 168 7.77 -4.86 -7.00
N PHE A 169 7.81 -6.19 -6.95
CA PHE A 169 6.60 -6.99 -7.18
C PHE A 169 5.61 -6.91 -6.02
N LEU A 170 6.08 -6.88 -4.76
CA LEU A 170 5.18 -6.74 -3.61
C LEU A 170 4.42 -5.41 -3.58
N LEU A 171 5.04 -4.34 -4.08
CA LEU A 171 4.50 -2.98 -3.97
C LEU A 171 4.13 -2.38 -5.33
N TYR A 172 3.97 -3.20 -6.37
CA TYR A 172 3.71 -2.75 -7.75
C TYR A 172 4.60 -1.56 -8.16
N PHE A 173 5.90 -1.66 -7.88
CA PHE A 173 6.91 -0.64 -8.19
C PHE A 173 6.72 0.73 -7.49
N LYS A 174 5.78 0.87 -6.53
CA LYS A 174 5.59 2.12 -5.75
C LYS A 174 6.89 2.64 -5.15
N ARG A 175 7.77 1.74 -4.69
CA ARG A 175 9.08 2.08 -4.09
C ARG A 175 10.27 1.96 -5.06
N GLY A 176 10.01 1.67 -6.33
CA GLY A 176 11.01 1.62 -7.40
C GLY A 176 11.07 2.90 -8.23
N GLN A 177 10.13 3.83 -8.06
CA GLN A 177 10.26 5.18 -8.58
C GLN A 177 11.38 5.87 -7.80
N LEU A 178 12.56 5.98 -8.43
CA LEU A 178 13.53 6.99 -8.04
C LEU A 178 12.76 8.31 -8.01
N VAL A 179 12.65 8.91 -6.83
CA VAL A 179 12.32 10.32 -6.72
C VAL A 179 13.46 11.01 -7.46
N THR A 180 13.26 11.33 -8.73
CA THR A 180 14.13 12.25 -9.45
C THR A 180 14.00 13.57 -8.70
N MET A 181 15.06 13.88 -7.93
CA MET A 181 15.26 15.18 -7.28
C MET A 181 15.31 16.30 -8.31
#